data_AF-A0A660VEM0-F1
#
_entry.id   AF-A0A660VEM0-F1
#
_cell.length_a   1.000
_cell.length_b   1.000
_cell.length_c   1.000
_cell.angle_alpha   90.00
_cell.angle_beta   90.00
_cell.angle_gamma   90.00
#
_symmetry.space_group_name_H-M   'P 1'
#
loop_
_entity.id
_entity.type
_entity.pdbx_description
1 polymer ?
#
loop_
_entity_poly.entity_id
_entity_poly.type
_entity_poly.pdbx_seq_one_letter_code
_entity_poly.pdbx_strand_id
1 'polypeptide(L)' 'MKVLVAVASKHGATMEIGQVIEASLHSAGLDVEFMRVEDVASLGPYDALVLGSGVYAGHWLRPAREFVDIHEG' A
#
# COMPACT_ATOMS: atom_id res chain seq x y z
N MET A 1 -2.11 9.76 14.17
CA MET A 1 -1.16 9.30 13.14
C MET A 1 -1.99 8.68 12.04
N LYS A 2 -1.88 9.22 10.82
CA LYS A 2 -2.60 8.76 9.65
C LYS A 2 -1.70 7.88 8.80
N VAL A 3 -2.13 6.66 8.50
CA VAL A 3 -1.36 5.65 7.78
C VAL A 3 -2.04 5.31 6.47
N LEU A 4 -1.28 5.29 5.38
CA LEU A 4 -1.74 4.74 4.11
C LEU A 4 -1.27 3.29 3.99
N VAL A 5 -2.18 2.38 3.67
CA VAL A 5 -1.86 1.03 3.21
C VAL A 5 -2.16 0.96 1.71
N ALA A 6 -1.12 0.90 0.88
CA ALA A 6 -1.23 0.87 -0.56
C ALA A 6 -0.73 -0.48 -1.12
N VAL A 7 -1.54 -1.16 -1.93
CA VAL A 7 -1.17 -2.48 -2.48
C VAL A 7 -1.30 -2.55 -3.99
N ALA A 8 -0.27 -3.09 -4.66
CA ALA A 8 -0.35 -3.54 -6.04
C ALA A 8 -0.56 -5.07 -6.09
N SER A 9 -1.65 -5.50 -6.72
CA SER A 9 -1.99 -6.93 -6.85
C SER A 9 -2.54 -7.26 -8.23
N LYS A 10 -2.10 -8.40 -8.79
CA LYS A 10 -2.57 -8.90 -10.09
C LYS A 10 -3.78 -9.82 -9.95
N HIS A 11 -3.80 -10.65 -8.90
CA HIS A 11 -4.84 -11.68 -8.68
C HIS A 11 -5.59 -11.52 -7.35
N GLY A 12 -5.51 -10.35 -6.72
CA GLY A 12 -6.27 -10.05 -5.51
C GLY A 12 -5.65 -10.54 -4.20
N ALA A 13 -4.87 -11.63 -4.19
CA ALA A 13 -4.31 -12.19 -2.95
C ALA A 13 -3.54 -11.18 -2.09
N THR A 14 -2.70 -10.32 -2.69
CA THR A 14 -2.00 -9.28 -1.93
C THR A 14 -2.94 -8.20 -1.38
N MET A 15 -4.07 -7.93 -2.05
CA MET A 15 -5.08 -6.99 -1.53
C MET A 15 -5.69 -7.50 -0.24
N GLU A 16 -6.00 -8.79 -0.17
CA GLU A 16 -6.54 -9.41 1.05
C GLU A 16 -5.56 -9.29 2.22
N ILE A 17 -4.26 -9.48 1.96
CA ILE A 17 -3.21 -9.22 2.95
C ILE A 17 -3.21 -7.75 3.38
N GLY A 18 -3.34 -6.82 2.43
CA GLY A 18 -3.46 -5.39 2.71
C GLY A 18 -4.64 -5.04 3.62
N GLN A 19 -5.80 -5.64 3.37
CA GLN A 19 -7.00 -5.47 4.21
C GLN A 19 -6.80 -6.02 5.63
N VAL A 20 -6.10 -7.15 5.78
CA VAL A 20 -5.74 -7.67 7.11
C VAL A 20 -4.81 -6.71 7.86
N ILE A 21 -3.86 -6.09 7.15
CA ILE A 21 -2.96 -5.10 7.74
C ILE A 21 -3.75 -3.84 8.13
N GLU A 22 -4.59 -3.31 7.25
CA GLU A 22 -5.49 -2.17 7.53
C GLU A 22 -6.31 -2.43 8.80
N ALA A 23 -7.01 -3.58 8.87
CA ALA A 23 -7.83 -3.95 10.01
C ALA A 23 -7.00 -4.05 11.31
N SER A 24 -5.78 -4.55 11.23
CA SER A 24 -4.86 -4.66 12.38
C SER A 24 -4.41 -3.29 12.88
N LEU A 25 -4.06 -2.38 11.97
CA LEU A 25 -3.65 -1.00 12.30
C LEU A 25 -4.83 -0.18 12.86
N HIS A 26 -6.02 -0.32 12.27
CA HIS A 26 -7.24 0.27 12.83
C HIS A 26 -7.54 -0.26 14.24
N SER A 27 -7.41 -1.57 14.46
CA SER A 27 -7.62 -2.17 15.78
C SER A 27 -6.60 -1.67 16.82
N ALA A 28 -5.44 -1.19 16.38
CA ALA A 28 -4.44 -0.53 17.23
C ALA A 28 -4.73 0.96 17.49
N GLY A 29 -5.84 1.51 16.98
CA GLY A 29 -6.26 2.89 17.17
C GLY A 29 -5.66 3.90 16.20
N LEU A 30 -5.13 3.45 15.06
CA LEU A 30 -4.61 4.32 14.00
C LEU A 30 -5.71 4.73 13.02
N ASP A 31 -5.57 5.92 12.44
CA ASP A 31 -6.37 6.36 11.29
C ASP A 31 -5.71 5.78 10.04
N VAL A 32 -6.42 4.93 9.30
CA VAL A 32 -5.84 4.14 8.20
C VAL A 32 -6.72 4.31 6.97
N GLU A 33 -6.08 4.57 5.83
CA GLU A 33 -6.73 4.46 4.53
C GLU A 33 -6.11 3.29 3.75
N PHE A 34 -6.96 2.49 3.12
CA PHE A 34 -6.53 1.40 2.24
C PHE A 34 -6.97 1.64 0.80
N MET A 35 -6.03 1.52 -0.13
CA MET A 35 -6.32 1.61 -1.56
C MET A 35 -5.30 0.87 -2.41
N ARG A 36 -5.60 0.76 -3.71
CA ARG A 36 -4.59 0.29 -4.65
C ARG A 36 -3.51 1.34 -4.82
N VAL A 37 -2.30 0.90 -5.12
CA VAL A 37 -1.18 1.81 -5.41
C VAL A 37 -1.53 2.81 -6.52
N GLU A 38 -2.24 2.35 -7.55
CA GLU A 38 -2.62 3.18 -8.69
C GLU A 38 -3.63 4.29 -8.35
N ASP A 39 -4.33 4.18 -7.23
CA ASP A 39 -5.35 5.13 -6.79
C ASP A 39 -4.78 6.20 -5.82
N VAL A 40 -3.51 6.08 -5.43
CA VAL A 40 -2.85 7.01 -4.52
C VAL A 40 -2.47 8.30 -5.25
N ALA A 41 -3.19 9.38 -4.95
CA ALA A 41 -2.93 10.69 -5.57
C ALA A 41 -1.81 11.49 -4.90
N SER A 42 -1.55 11.28 -3.60
CA SER A 42 -0.53 12.00 -2.82
C SER A 42 -0.21 11.29 -1.52
N LEU A 43 1.05 11.36 -1.09
CA LEU A 43 1.50 10.91 0.23
C LEU A 43 1.47 12.00 1.31
N GLY A 44 1.35 13.27 0.92
CA GLY A 44 1.44 14.41 1.84
C GLY A 44 0.52 14.38 3.07
N PRO A 45 -0.72 13.84 2.99
CA PRO A 45 -1.61 13.74 4.15
C PRO A 45 -1.26 12.65 5.17
N TYR A 46 -0.29 11.77 4.88
CA TYR A 46 -0.01 10.58 5.68
C TYR A 46 1.30 10.70 6.43
N ASP A 47 1.28 10.25 7.69
CA ASP A 47 2.47 10.19 8.55
C ASP A 47 3.31 8.94 8.28
N ALA A 48 2.68 7.88 7.75
CA ALA A 48 3.33 6.62 7.43
C ALA A 48 2.68 5.91 6.23
N LEU A 49 3.47 5.10 5.53
CA LEU A 49 3.06 4.27 4.41
C LEU A 49 3.41 2.80 4.67
N VAL A 50 2.45 1.91 4.46
CA VAL A 50 2.68 0.49 4.22
C VAL A 50 2.45 0.21 2.75
N LEU A 51 3.52 -0.17 2.04
CA LEU A 51 3.47 -0.51 0.62
C LEU A 51 3.55 -2.03 0.45
N GLY A 52 2.61 -2.61 -0.29
CA GLY A 52 2.59 -4.04 -0.63
C GLY A 52 2.60 -4.28 -2.14
N SER A 53 3.27 -5.35 -2.58
CA SER A 53 3.24 -5.79 -3.97
C SER A 53 3.21 -7.30 -4.08
N GLY A 54 2.41 -7.83 -5.00
CA GLY A 54 2.60 -9.21 -5.46
C GLY A 54 3.98 -9.38 -6.10
N VAL A 55 4.61 -10.54 -5.87
CA VAL A 55 5.90 -10.88 -6.48
C VAL A 55 5.70 -11.89 -7.60
N TYR A 56 6.13 -11.53 -8.81
CA TYR A 56 6.07 -12.39 -9.99
C TYR A 56 7.44 -12.44 -10.65
N ALA A 57 7.94 -13.65 -10.92
CA ALA A 57 9.27 -13.87 -11.48
C ALA A 57 10.39 -13.11 -10.72
N GLY A 58 10.28 -13.01 -9.39
CA GLY A 58 11.27 -12.33 -8.55
C GLY A 58 11.14 -10.80 -8.51
N HIS A 59 10.11 -10.22 -9.13
CA HIS A 59 9.92 -8.77 -9.17
C HIS A 59 8.58 -8.35 -8.57
N TRP A 60 8.59 -7.20 -7.91
CA TRP A 60 7.36 -6.47 -7.61
C TRP A 60 6.63 -6.10 -8.90
N LEU A 61 5.31 -5.97 -8.81
CA LEU A 61 4.51 -5.45 -9.90
C LEU A 61 4.94 -4.03 -10.25
N ARG A 62 4.91 -3.73 -11.55
CA ARG A 62 5.30 -2.42 -12.11
C ARG A 62 4.67 -1.23 -11.37
N PRO A 63 3.36 -1.20 -11.06
CA PRO A 63 2.77 -0.07 -10.34
C PRO A 63 3.43 0.21 -8.98
N ALA A 64 3.76 -0.83 -8.20
CA ALA A 64 4.43 -0.63 -6.92
C ALA A 64 5.86 -0.13 -7.08
N ARG A 65 6.57 -0.56 -8.13
CA ARG A 65 7.93 -0.08 -8.41
C ARG A 65 7.92 1.38 -8.82
N GLU A 66 7.09 1.74 -9.80
CA GLU A 66 6.93 3.13 -10.25
C GLU A 66 6.46 4.04 -9.12
N PHE A 67 5.64 3.52 -8.20
CA PHE A 67 5.22 4.27 -7.04
C PHE A 67 6.39 4.62 -6.10
N VAL A 68 7.31 3.69 -5.87
CA VAL A 68 8.56 3.99 -5.14
C VAL A 68 9.42 4.96 -5.96
N ASP A 69 9.64 4.63 -7.25
CA ASP A 69 10.02 5.48 -8.38
C ASP A 69 9.83 7.00 -8.16
N ILE A 70 8.57 7.34 -7.96
CA ILE A 70 8.04 8.71 -7.94
C ILE A 70 8.19 9.38 -6.56
N HIS A 71 8.22 8.58 -5.49
CA HIS A 71 8.16 9.06 -4.11
C HIS A 71 9.46 8.84 -3.32
N GLU A 72 10.49 8.25 -3.94
CA GLU A 72 11.83 8.19 -3.38
C GLU A 72 12.54 9.55 -3.57
N GLY A 73 12.45 10.38 -2.52
CA GLY A 73 13.03 11.73 -2.41
C GLY A 73 12.87 12.30 -1.01
#